data_AF-A0A077WDQ0-F1
#
_entry.id   AF-A0A077WDQ0-F1
#
_cell.length_a   1.000
_cell.length_b   1.000
_cell.length_c   1.000
_cell.angle_alpha   90.00
_cell.angle_beta   90.00
_cell.angle_gamma   90.00
#
_symmetry.space_group_name_H-M   'P 1'
#
loop_
_entity.id
_entity.type
_entity.pdbx_description
1 polymer ?
#
loop_
_entity_poly.entity_id
_entity_poly.type
_entity_poly.pdbx_seq_one_letter_code
_entity_poly.pdbx_strand_id
1 'polypeptide(L)'
;MADTGSVVSTTSNSDGRHSFSSPYTAHTLDQIPTPMLKMLVGLGPVIRHCVQLIQVVTWQSSRPQISVLAVLLWICCCCWTTTVLSLGVPTLVLIKLCRDWLQAKTTRLRREKLEQVRMAEREKNQARDDPSDDNDYYDDDEDDTRMRRQRKRQQEEDELVSRKIQPEGRVSLDDTLHDLAIINEYADGVRQWFAWWADRLDGSRPEVLASALSVFMYICPLWILFNWLLGPSGVFALLGTLFLIGSSPWFKVTLMAIRQSPFIMHVLAALWAYGVAVVLSLLSLVLPLQQPLPQKQSKFGRIKGWIMGLAEHARHKKSKALQAMQSENEDDNQASTCGTRSEMIFQFEVYENQRWWLGMDWTTNMMPTERAAWTDKQLVSIESKENFVLPPTNESVEIIQPTDKNGRSIKVTTRKTWGWADLDWWVDMTGELQGSVDRNGWEYGNNAWKQMSGKPGMQTFTRRRRWCRRARLVERRFEEEIHDPKSSTSDINGLRKRA
;
A
#
# COMPACT_ATOMS: atom_id res chain seq x y z
N MET A 1 -33.61 61.53 27.52
CA MET A 1 -32.62 62.46 26.93
C MET A 1 -31.25 61.86 27.22
N ALA A 2 -30.45 61.68 26.17
CA ALA A 2 -29.10 61.14 26.13
C ALA A 2 -28.92 59.68 26.60
N ASP A 3 -28.65 58.79 25.66
CA ASP A 3 -27.50 57.92 25.84
C ASP A 3 -26.82 57.59 24.50
N THR A 4 -25.50 57.58 24.54
CA THR A 4 -24.55 57.64 23.45
C THR A 4 -24.25 56.27 22.83
N GLY A 5 -24.15 56.19 21.51
CA GLY A 5 -23.63 55.02 20.79
C GLY A 5 -22.86 55.44 19.54
N SER A 6 -21.55 55.59 19.67
CA SER A 6 -20.62 55.87 18.58
C SER A 6 -20.43 54.63 17.69
N VAL A 7 -20.71 54.78 16.41
CA VAL A 7 -20.44 53.80 15.35
C VAL A 7 -18.94 53.84 15.02
N VAL A 8 -18.24 52.72 15.24
CA VAL A 8 -16.91 52.47 14.68
C VAL A 8 -17.04 51.40 13.62
N SER A 9 -16.97 51.83 12.36
CA SER A 9 -16.92 51.01 11.16
C SER A 9 -15.51 50.45 10.95
N THR A 10 -15.33 49.15 11.11
CA THR A 10 -14.13 48.40 10.73
C THR A 10 -14.20 47.99 9.26
N THR A 11 -13.57 48.76 8.39
CA THR A 11 -13.21 48.34 7.02
C THR A 11 -11.99 47.43 7.08
N SER A 12 -12.20 46.12 6.92
CA SER A 12 -11.13 45.14 6.73
C SER A 12 -10.65 45.17 5.29
N ASN A 13 -9.46 45.73 5.07
CA ASN A 13 -8.74 45.65 3.80
C ASN A 13 -8.12 44.25 3.68
N SER A 14 -8.58 43.47 2.69
CA SER A 14 -8.13 42.10 2.43
C SER A 14 -6.87 42.10 1.57
N ASP A 15 -5.70 42.17 2.19
CA ASP A 15 -4.44 41.79 1.54
C ASP A 15 -4.30 40.27 1.57
N GLY A 16 -4.27 39.66 0.38
CA GLY A 16 -4.18 38.22 0.14
C GLY A 16 -2.82 37.60 0.48
N ARG A 17 -2.43 37.61 1.75
CA ARG A 17 -1.39 36.71 2.26
C ARG A 17 -2.06 35.47 2.80
N HIS A 18 -2.04 34.39 2.01
CA HIS A 18 -2.38 33.06 2.50
C HIS A 18 -1.46 32.71 3.69
N SER A 19 -1.95 32.89 4.90
CA SER A 19 -1.35 32.31 6.09
C SER A 19 -1.51 30.80 5.98
N PHE A 20 -0.41 30.11 5.64
CA PHE A 20 -0.32 28.65 5.72
C PHE A 20 -0.48 28.23 7.19
N SER A 21 -1.72 28.01 7.64
CA SER A 21 -1.95 27.26 8.87
C SER A 21 -1.76 25.79 8.54
N SER A 22 -0.75 25.16 9.12
CA SER A 22 -0.59 23.71 9.02
C SER A 22 -1.80 23.01 9.65
N PRO A 23 -2.19 21.82 9.17
CA PRO A 23 -3.36 21.09 9.68
C PRO A 23 -3.24 20.66 11.16
N TYR A 24 -2.07 20.83 11.79
CA TYR A 24 -1.77 20.39 13.16
C TYR A 24 -1.77 21.52 14.20
N THR A 25 -1.87 22.80 13.81
CA THR A 25 -1.47 23.92 14.68
C THR A 25 -2.56 24.57 15.52
N ALA A 26 -3.85 24.40 15.25
CA ALA A 26 -4.82 25.37 15.78
C ALA A 26 -5.48 25.03 17.13
N HIS A 27 -5.45 23.79 17.63
CA HIS A 27 -6.31 23.42 18.78
C HIS A 27 -5.65 22.63 19.92
N THR A 28 -4.43 22.11 19.70
CA THR A 28 -3.72 21.23 20.63
C THR A 28 -2.56 21.92 21.36
N LEU A 29 -2.03 23.01 20.81
CA LEU A 29 -0.86 23.70 21.34
C LEU A 29 -1.14 24.45 22.66
N ASP A 30 -2.33 25.04 22.79
CA ASP A 30 -2.73 25.83 23.95
C ASP A 30 -2.96 24.98 25.21
N GLN A 31 -3.07 23.66 25.07
CA GLN A 31 -3.31 22.72 26.17
C GLN A 31 -2.01 22.12 26.74
N ILE A 32 -0.85 22.35 26.10
CA ILE A 32 0.42 21.75 26.51
C ILE A 32 1.13 22.70 27.49
N PRO A 33 1.52 22.24 28.70
CA PRO A 33 2.29 23.05 29.63
C PRO A 33 3.58 23.59 28.99
N THR A 34 3.91 24.86 29.22
CA THR A 34 5.10 25.55 28.71
C THR A 34 6.44 24.81 28.93
N PRO A 35 6.71 24.08 30.04
CA PRO A 35 7.94 23.29 30.15
C PRO A 35 8.01 22.12 29.17
N MET A 36 6.87 21.47 28.85
CA MET A 36 6.81 20.39 27.88
C MET A 36 7.06 20.93 26.46
N LEU A 37 6.52 22.10 26.13
CA LEU A 37 6.78 22.77 24.85
C LEU A 37 8.26 23.10 24.67
N LYS A 38 8.91 23.64 25.71
CA LYS A 38 10.35 23.96 25.68
C LYS A 38 11.21 22.70 25.52
N MET A 39 10.84 21.61 26.18
CA MET A 39 11.50 20.30 26.03
C MET A 39 11.34 19.75 24.61
N LEU A 40 10.13 19.84 24.04
CA LEU A 40 9.83 19.35 22.69
C LEU A 40 10.61 20.12 21.62
N VAL A 41 10.66 21.46 21.71
CA VAL A 41 11.48 22.29 20.82
C VAL A 41 12.97 21.97 20.98
N GLY A 42 13.43 21.72 22.21
CA GLY A 42 14.82 21.33 22.47
C GLY A 42 15.19 19.94 21.89
N LEU A 43 14.25 19.00 21.89
CA LEU A 43 14.41 17.65 21.35
C LEU A 43 14.18 17.57 19.84
N GLY A 44 13.63 18.61 19.22
CA GLY A 44 13.28 18.63 17.79
C GLY A 44 14.39 18.11 16.86
N PRO A 45 15.65 18.56 16.99
CA PRO A 45 16.76 18.05 16.17
C PRO A 45 17.02 16.54 16.35
N VAL A 46 16.88 16.03 17.58
CA VAL A 46 17.07 14.60 17.89
C VAL A 46 15.94 13.78 17.29
N ILE A 47 14.70 14.24 17.45
CA ILE A 47 13.49 13.62 16.89
C ILE A 47 13.62 13.51 15.36
N ARG A 48 14.06 14.59 14.70
CA ARG A 48 14.28 14.61 13.26
C ARG A 48 15.33 13.58 12.82
N HIS A 49 16.42 13.43 13.56
CA HIS A 49 17.41 12.38 13.29
C HIS A 49 16.84 10.97 13.48
N CYS A 50 16.02 10.75 14.51
CA CYS A 50 15.32 9.47 14.70
C CYS A 50 14.40 9.14 13.53
N VAL A 51 13.62 10.11 13.04
CA VAL A 51 12.75 9.91 11.86
C VAL A 51 13.58 9.62 10.61
N GLN A 52 14.67 10.35 10.38
CA GLN A 52 15.58 10.05 9.27
C GLN A 52 16.12 8.62 9.34
N LEU A 53 16.50 8.13 10.52
CA LEU A 53 16.92 6.74 10.71
C LEU A 53 15.78 5.75 10.42
N ILE A 54 14.57 6.02 10.91
CA ILE A 54 13.38 5.19 10.62
C ILE A 54 13.11 5.14 9.12
N GLN A 55 13.14 6.28 8.42
CA GLN A 55 12.94 6.35 6.97
C GLN A 55 14.03 5.61 6.19
N VAL A 56 15.27 5.65 6.66
CA VAL A 56 16.39 4.91 6.07
C VAL A 56 16.18 3.40 6.26
N VAL A 57 15.82 2.96 7.46
CA VAL A 57 15.56 1.55 7.80
C VAL A 57 14.32 1.02 7.09
N THR A 58 13.29 1.83 6.91
CA THR A 58 12.03 1.44 6.24
C THR A 58 12.07 1.63 4.73
N TRP A 59 13.19 2.11 4.16
CA TRP A 59 13.36 2.42 2.74
C TRP A 59 12.38 3.48 2.21
N GLN A 60 11.87 4.35 3.07
CA GLN A 60 10.96 5.44 2.72
C GLN A 60 11.69 6.78 2.47
N SER A 61 13.02 6.80 2.58
CA SER A 61 13.81 8.01 2.32
C SER A 61 13.74 8.46 0.85
N SER A 62 13.79 9.77 0.61
CA SER A 62 13.74 10.35 -0.75
C SER A 62 14.90 9.92 -1.66
N ARG A 63 15.99 9.37 -1.08
CA ARG A 63 17.16 8.89 -1.81
C ARG A 63 17.49 7.46 -1.38
N PRO A 64 17.09 6.43 -2.16
CA PRO A 64 17.27 5.03 -1.78
C PRO A 64 18.75 4.62 -1.63
N GLN A 65 19.66 5.37 -2.26
CA GLN A 65 21.11 5.19 -2.13
C GLN A 65 21.59 5.28 -0.66
N ILE A 66 20.92 6.08 0.17
CA ILE A 66 21.28 6.25 1.58
C ILE A 66 20.96 4.97 2.38
N SER A 67 19.83 4.33 2.10
CA SER A 67 19.48 3.03 2.69
C SER A 67 20.45 1.93 2.27
N VAL A 68 20.89 1.90 1.02
CA VAL A 68 21.93 0.97 0.55
C VAL A 68 23.26 1.21 1.26
N LEU A 69 23.67 2.48 1.38
CA LEU A 69 24.89 2.85 2.10
C LEU A 69 24.80 2.44 3.58
N ALA A 70 23.64 2.61 4.22
CA ALA A 70 23.43 2.18 5.60
C ALA A 70 23.61 0.66 5.77
N VAL A 71 23.14 -0.15 4.81
CA VAL A 71 23.36 -1.60 4.81
C VAL A 71 24.85 -1.93 4.63
N LEU A 72 25.54 -1.27 3.70
CA LEU A 72 26.98 -1.47 3.50
C LEU A 72 27.80 -1.06 4.73
N LEU A 73 27.42 0.05 5.36
CA LEU A 73 28.05 0.54 6.58
C LEU A 73 27.83 -0.45 7.73
N TRP A 74 26.62 -1.00 7.87
CA TRP A 74 26.34 -2.06 8.84
C TRP A 74 27.24 -3.29 8.63
N ILE A 75 27.33 -3.79 7.39
CA ILE A 75 28.21 -4.91 7.04
C ILE A 75 29.66 -4.61 7.41
N CYS A 76 30.15 -3.43 7.03
CA CYS A 76 31.50 -2.99 7.36
C CYS A 76 31.73 -2.94 8.87
N CYS A 77 30.80 -2.36 9.64
CA CYS A 77 30.87 -2.33 11.09
C CYS A 77 30.91 -3.73 11.73
N CYS A 78 30.17 -4.69 11.16
CA CYS A 78 30.17 -6.07 11.65
C CYS A 78 31.39 -6.89 11.22
N CYS A 79 31.99 -6.63 10.05
CA CYS A 79 33.23 -7.28 9.61
C CYS A 79 34.44 -6.80 10.41
N TRP A 80 34.41 -5.56 10.90
CA TRP A 80 35.49 -4.90 11.63
C TRP A 80 35.08 -4.53 13.06
N THR A 81 34.33 -5.40 13.75
CA THR A 81 33.80 -5.13 15.10
C THR A 81 34.88 -4.76 16.10
N THR A 82 36.03 -5.44 16.09
CA THR A 82 37.13 -5.21 17.03
C THR A 82 37.80 -3.85 16.84
N THR A 83 38.02 -3.45 15.59
CA THR A 83 38.61 -2.14 15.25
C THR A 83 37.59 -1.00 15.42
N VAL A 84 36.32 -1.22 15.11
CA VAL A 84 35.25 -0.25 15.33
C VAL A 84 34.99 -0.04 16.82
N LEU A 85 35.03 -1.08 17.65
CA LEU A 85 34.81 -0.93 19.09
C LEU A 85 35.99 -0.24 19.79
N SER A 86 37.22 -0.52 19.35
CA SER A 86 38.43 0.10 19.92
C SER A 86 38.67 1.53 19.44
N LEU A 87 38.44 1.80 18.15
CA LEU A 87 38.79 3.08 17.51
C LEU A 87 37.57 3.95 17.17
N GLY A 88 36.36 3.43 17.29
CA GLY A 88 35.13 4.12 16.89
C GLY A 88 34.85 5.37 17.71
N VAL A 89 34.94 5.30 19.04
CA VAL A 89 34.66 6.47 19.89
C VAL A 89 35.66 7.61 19.65
N PRO A 90 36.99 7.37 19.64
CA PRO A 90 37.96 8.41 19.28
C PRO A 90 37.76 9.00 17.88
N THR A 91 37.48 8.15 16.88
CA THR A 91 37.26 8.61 15.49
C THR A 91 36.00 9.44 15.34
N LEU A 92 34.90 9.09 16.02
CA LEU A 92 33.66 9.89 16.01
C LEU A 92 33.87 11.28 16.63
N VAL A 93 34.64 11.36 17.73
CA VAL A 93 34.99 12.65 18.33
C VAL A 93 35.82 13.50 17.36
N LEU A 94 36.81 12.91 16.71
CA LEU A 94 37.63 13.59 15.70
C LEU A 94 36.78 14.05 14.50
N ILE A 95 35.87 13.22 13.99
CA ILE A 95 34.95 13.58 12.90
C ILE A 95 34.07 14.75 13.31
N LYS A 96 33.51 14.73 14.53
CA LYS A 96 32.68 15.83 15.04
C LYS A 96 33.48 17.13 15.14
N LEU A 97 34.67 17.08 15.74
CA LEU A 97 35.55 18.24 15.86
C LEU A 97 35.97 18.78 14.49
N CYS A 98 36.29 17.90 13.55
CA CYS A 98 36.63 18.28 12.17
C CYS A 98 35.43 18.92 11.46
N ARG A 99 34.23 18.36 11.61
CA ARG A 99 33.00 18.93 11.05
C ARG A 99 32.72 20.31 11.61
N ASP A 100 32.80 20.47 12.93
CA ASP A 100 32.56 21.75 13.59
C ASP A 100 33.61 22.78 13.17
N TRP A 101 34.88 22.37 13.06
CA TRP A 101 35.95 23.21 12.55
C TRP A 101 35.71 23.63 11.10
N LEU A 102 35.33 22.69 10.23
CA LEU A 102 34.99 22.96 8.83
C LEU A 102 33.77 23.87 8.71
N GLN A 103 32.74 23.67 9.53
CA GLN A 103 31.56 24.54 9.57
C GLN A 103 31.93 25.94 10.06
N ALA A 104 32.71 26.06 11.13
CA ALA A 104 33.18 27.35 11.62
C ALA A 104 34.04 28.06 10.57
N LYS A 105 34.91 27.33 9.87
CA LYS A 105 35.77 27.88 8.82
C LYS A 105 34.98 28.32 7.60
N THR A 106 34.06 27.48 7.10
CA THR A 106 33.23 27.80 5.92
C THR A 106 32.27 28.94 6.20
N THR A 107 31.66 28.99 7.38
CA THR A 107 30.77 30.09 7.77
C THR A 107 31.52 31.41 7.94
N ARG A 108 32.72 31.41 8.52
CA ARG A 108 33.58 32.61 8.59
C ARG A 108 33.96 33.11 7.19
N LEU A 109 34.48 32.24 6.32
CA LEU A 109 34.80 32.58 4.93
C LEU A 109 33.57 33.09 4.16
N ARG A 110 32.40 32.49 4.37
CA ARG A 110 31.15 32.95 3.73
C ARG A 110 30.73 34.32 4.24
N ARG A 111 30.88 34.60 5.55
CA ARG A 111 30.61 35.91 6.15
C ARG A 111 31.55 36.99 5.62
N GLU A 112 32.85 36.70 5.57
CA GLU A 112 33.87 37.61 5.03
C GLU A 112 33.61 37.94 3.56
N LYS A 113 33.30 36.93 2.72
CA LYS A 113 32.92 37.15 1.31
C LYS A 113 31.66 37.99 1.18
N LEU A 114 30.64 37.72 1.99
CA LEU A 114 29.40 38.52 1.99
C LEU A 114 29.67 39.97 2.42
N GLU A 115 30.54 40.19 3.41
CA GLU A 115 30.95 41.53 3.84
C GLU A 115 31.72 42.27 2.74
N GLN A 116 32.64 41.59 2.04
CA GLN A 116 33.33 42.17 0.87
C GLN A 116 32.37 42.58 -0.23
N VAL A 117 31.39 41.74 -0.56
CA VAL A 117 30.35 42.07 -1.55
C VAL A 117 29.53 43.29 -1.10
N ARG A 118 29.14 43.35 0.18
CA ARG A 118 28.41 44.51 0.74
C ARG A 118 29.24 45.79 0.72
N MET A 119 30.54 45.71 1.00
CA MET A 119 31.44 46.87 0.96
C MET A 119 31.60 47.39 -0.48
N ALA A 120 31.82 46.49 -1.44
CA ALA A 120 31.89 46.85 -2.86
C ALA A 120 30.56 47.43 -3.38
N GLU A 121 29.41 46.96 -2.89
CA GLU A 121 28.10 47.52 -3.23
C GLU A 121 27.90 48.91 -2.63
N ARG A 122 28.34 49.14 -1.39
CA ARG A 122 28.33 50.47 -0.76
C ARG A 122 29.24 51.45 -1.50
N GLU A 123 30.44 51.03 -1.90
CA GLU A 123 31.35 51.86 -2.69
C GLU A 123 30.75 52.21 -4.06
N LYS A 124 30.10 51.26 -4.74
CA LYS A 124 29.39 51.52 -6.00
C LYS A 124 28.21 52.48 -5.82
N ASN A 125 27.43 52.33 -4.75
CA ASN A 125 26.32 53.21 -4.45
C ASN A 125 26.81 54.62 -4.09
N GLN A 126 27.91 54.72 -3.34
CA GLN A 126 28.52 56.00 -2.97
C GLN A 126 29.14 56.71 -4.17
N ALA A 127 29.81 55.98 -5.07
CA ALA A 127 30.33 56.53 -6.33
C ALA A 127 29.22 56.97 -7.31
N ARG A 128 28.02 56.37 -7.21
CA ARG A 128 26.84 56.76 -7.99
C ARG A 128 26.09 57.95 -7.40
N ASP A 129 26.19 58.16 -6.08
CA ASP A 129 25.57 59.25 -5.33
C ASP A 129 26.57 60.44 -5.12
N ASP A 130 27.79 60.40 -5.69
CA ASP A 130 28.80 61.46 -5.61
C ASP A 130 28.40 62.66 -6.51
N PRO A 131 28.11 63.86 -5.95
CA PRO A 131 27.63 65.02 -6.72
C PRO A 131 28.71 65.71 -7.56
N SER A 132 29.94 65.20 -7.57
CA SER A 132 31.11 65.87 -8.13
C SER A 132 31.24 65.78 -9.67
N ASP A 133 30.30 65.13 -10.34
CA ASP A 133 30.20 65.06 -11.81
C ASP A 133 28.82 65.53 -12.34
N ASP A 134 28.14 66.44 -11.62
CA ASP A 134 26.92 67.09 -12.12
C ASP A 134 27.31 68.34 -12.94
N ASN A 135 27.65 68.12 -14.20
CA ASN A 135 27.76 69.17 -15.21
C ASN A 135 26.85 68.90 -16.41
N ASP A 136 25.67 68.35 -16.17
CA ASP A 136 24.60 68.24 -17.17
C ASP A 136 23.31 68.90 -16.66
N TYR A 137 23.07 70.09 -17.20
CA TYR A 137 21.80 70.81 -17.20
C TYR A 137 20.82 70.04 -18.11
N TYR A 138 19.72 69.47 -17.58
CA TYR A 138 18.33 69.44 -18.13
C TYR A 138 17.47 68.33 -17.49
N ASP A 139 16.21 68.72 -17.19
CA ASP A 139 14.99 67.96 -16.83
C ASP A 139 15.06 66.86 -15.74
N ASP A 140 14.61 67.26 -14.56
CA ASP A 140 14.33 66.42 -13.39
C ASP A 140 12.97 65.71 -13.59
N ASP A 141 12.95 64.59 -14.30
CA ASP A 141 11.76 63.73 -14.37
C ASP A 141 11.45 63.17 -12.96
N GLU A 142 10.41 63.70 -12.30
CA GLU A 142 9.95 63.24 -10.97
C GLU A 142 9.78 61.72 -10.87
N ASP A 143 9.51 61.04 -11.99
CA ASP A 143 9.37 59.58 -12.05
C ASP A 143 10.70 58.83 -11.82
N ASP A 144 11.83 59.38 -12.26
CA ASP A 144 13.13 58.73 -12.14
C ASP A 144 13.65 58.80 -10.70
N THR A 145 13.39 59.92 -10.00
CA THR A 145 13.66 60.07 -8.57
C THR A 145 12.73 59.20 -7.70
N ARG A 146 11.46 59.03 -8.08
CA ARG A 146 10.52 58.09 -7.43
C ARG A 146 10.96 56.64 -7.59
N MET A 147 11.38 56.24 -8.79
CA MET A 147 11.92 54.90 -9.07
C MET A 147 13.17 54.60 -8.26
N ARG A 148 14.09 55.57 -8.10
CA ARG A 148 15.27 55.43 -7.22
C ARG A 148 14.89 55.19 -5.76
N ARG A 149 13.91 55.94 -5.23
CA ARG A 149 13.41 55.77 -3.85
C ARG A 149 12.73 54.41 -3.64
N GLN A 150 11.96 53.95 -4.63
CA GLN A 150 11.27 52.66 -4.58
C GLN A 150 12.26 51.50 -4.61
N ARG A 151 13.33 51.59 -5.42
CA ARG A 151 14.43 50.60 -5.43
C ARG A 151 15.19 50.57 -4.11
N LYS A 152 15.49 51.72 -3.48
CA LYS A 152 16.11 51.76 -2.14
C LYS A 152 15.22 51.06 -1.09
N ARG A 153 13.90 51.29 -1.11
CA ARG A 153 12.96 50.60 -0.21
C ARG A 153 12.92 49.08 -0.44
N GLN A 154 12.91 48.63 -1.70
CA GLN A 154 12.95 47.21 -2.03
C GLN A 154 14.25 46.55 -1.55
N GLN A 155 15.39 47.22 -1.71
CA GLN A 155 16.67 46.74 -1.19
C GLN A 155 16.69 46.65 0.34
N GLU A 156 16.14 47.65 1.04
CA GLU A 156 15.98 47.63 2.50
C GLU A 156 15.07 46.49 2.97
N GLU A 157 13.96 46.23 2.26
CA GLU A 157 13.06 45.10 2.53
C GLU A 157 13.75 43.75 2.30
N ASP A 158 14.49 43.59 1.20
CA ASP A 158 15.25 42.37 0.90
C ASP A 158 16.37 42.13 1.93
N GLU A 159 17.03 43.19 2.41
CA GLU A 159 17.99 43.09 3.51
C GLU A 159 17.35 42.59 4.80
N LEU A 160 16.17 43.10 5.16
CA LEU A 160 15.43 42.66 6.35
C LEU A 160 14.95 41.22 6.22
N VAL A 161 14.52 40.80 5.03
CA VAL A 161 14.13 39.41 4.72
C VAL A 161 15.34 38.49 4.85
N SER A 162 16.49 38.85 4.30
CA SER A 162 17.71 38.02 4.38
C SER A 162 18.23 37.82 5.81
N ARG A 163 18.05 38.82 6.69
CA ARG A 163 18.35 38.70 8.14
C ARG A 163 17.36 37.80 8.88
N LYS A 164 16.15 37.62 8.33
CA LYS A 164 15.07 36.82 8.92
C LYS A 164 15.06 35.36 8.45
N ILE A 165 15.84 35.01 7.41
CA ILE A 165 16.07 33.61 7.02
C ILE A 165 16.77 32.92 8.20
N GLN A 166 16.03 32.07 8.90
CA GLN A 166 16.51 31.34 10.07
C GLN A 166 17.76 30.52 9.68
N PRO A 167 18.77 30.43 10.56
CA PRO A 167 19.94 29.61 10.29
C PRO A 167 19.50 28.16 10.05
N GLU A 168 20.00 27.56 8.96
CA GLU A 168 19.80 26.16 8.60
C GLU A 168 20.01 25.27 9.84
N GLY A 169 18.92 24.71 10.39
CA GLY A 169 18.98 23.78 11.53
C GLY A 169 17.98 23.99 12.68
N ARG A 170 17.23 25.09 12.72
CA ARG A 170 16.08 25.17 13.66
C ARG A 170 14.89 24.40 13.07
N VAL A 171 14.56 23.28 13.69
CA VAL A 171 13.37 22.48 13.35
C VAL A 171 12.14 23.21 13.89
N SER A 172 11.15 23.47 13.03
CA SER A 172 9.92 24.13 13.47
C SER A 172 9.12 23.19 14.37
N LEU A 173 8.33 23.73 15.29
CA LEU A 173 7.50 22.90 16.17
C LEU A 173 6.52 22.03 15.35
N ASP A 174 5.99 22.57 14.26
CA ASP A 174 5.11 21.83 13.36
C ASP A 174 5.80 20.61 12.75
N ASP A 175 7.05 20.77 12.29
CA ASP A 175 7.88 19.66 11.81
C ASP A 175 8.11 18.62 12.91
N THR A 176 8.36 19.04 14.16
CA THR A 176 8.55 18.10 15.27
C THR A 176 7.30 17.30 15.61
N LEU A 177 6.12 17.90 15.49
CA LEU A 177 4.84 17.22 15.72
C LEU A 177 4.56 16.21 14.60
N HIS A 178 4.84 16.59 13.36
CA HIS A 178 4.78 15.67 12.23
C HIS A 178 5.74 14.49 12.38
N ASP A 179 6.99 14.76 12.77
CA ASP A 179 8.01 13.74 13.02
C ASP A 179 7.60 12.77 14.15
N LEU A 180 6.97 13.27 15.21
CA LEU A 180 6.44 12.44 16.30
C LEU A 180 5.33 11.49 15.83
N ALA A 181 4.46 11.92 14.91
CA ALA A 181 3.42 11.07 14.36
C ALA A 181 4.01 9.87 13.61
N ILE A 182 5.06 10.11 12.81
CA ILE A 182 5.78 9.05 12.09
C ILE A 182 6.41 8.06 13.08
N ILE A 183 7.02 8.56 14.16
CA ILE A 183 7.61 7.71 15.21
C ILE A 183 6.52 6.86 15.87
N ASN A 184 5.36 7.42 16.18
CA ASN A 184 4.29 6.68 16.83
C ASN A 184 3.72 5.58 15.92
N GLU A 185 3.50 5.86 14.63
CA GLU A 185 3.06 4.85 13.66
C GLU A 185 4.07 3.69 13.56
N TYR A 186 5.36 4.01 13.52
CA TYR A 186 6.41 2.99 13.53
C TYR A 186 6.42 2.18 14.83
N ALA A 187 6.30 2.85 15.99
CA ALA A 187 6.28 2.19 17.29
C ALA A 187 5.07 1.26 17.44
N ASP A 188 3.90 1.66 16.96
CA ASP A 188 2.70 0.83 16.96
C ASP A 188 2.86 -0.40 16.05
N GLY A 189 3.50 -0.25 14.89
CA GLY A 189 3.88 -1.38 14.03
C GLY A 189 4.82 -2.38 14.73
N VAL A 190 5.83 -1.87 15.44
CA VAL A 190 6.76 -2.71 16.23
C VAL A 190 6.01 -3.42 17.37
N ARG A 191 5.12 -2.74 18.07
CA ARG A 191 4.29 -3.33 19.14
C ARG A 191 3.40 -4.45 18.61
N GLN A 192 2.72 -4.23 17.49
CA GLN A 192 1.89 -5.25 16.85
C GLN A 192 2.72 -6.46 16.42
N TRP A 193 3.93 -6.24 15.90
CA TRP A 193 4.85 -7.32 15.55
C TRP A 193 5.28 -8.15 16.78
N PHE A 194 5.62 -7.49 17.89
CA PHE A 194 5.92 -8.18 19.14
C PHE A 194 4.71 -8.93 19.72
N ALA A 195 3.52 -8.33 19.68
CA ALA A 195 2.28 -8.97 20.13
C ALA A 195 1.98 -10.22 19.30
N TRP A 196 2.10 -10.12 17.97
CA TRP A 196 1.94 -11.26 17.06
C TRP A 196 2.90 -12.41 17.37
N TRP A 197 4.17 -12.10 17.67
CA TRP A 197 5.15 -13.10 18.06
C TRP A 197 4.87 -13.68 19.45
N ALA A 198 4.48 -12.85 20.41
CA ALA A 198 4.14 -13.27 21.76
C ALA A 198 2.97 -14.26 21.75
N ASP A 199 1.92 -13.99 20.98
CA ASP A 199 0.78 -14.89 20.79
C ASP A 199 1.19 -16.23 20.15
N ARG A 200 2.20 -16.20 19.26
CA ARG A 200 2.70 -17.41 18.59
C ARG A 200 3.67 -18.23 19.44
N LEU A 201 4.31 -17.60 20.42
CA LEU A 201 5.23 -18.23 21.38
C LEU A 201 4.56 -18.55 22.72
N ASP A 202 3.24 -18.34 22.84
CA ASP A 202 2.50 -18.71 24.03
C ASP A 202 2.47 -20.24 24.21
N GLY A 203 3.34 -20.72 25.10
CA GLY A 203 3.49 -22.13 25.46
C GLY A 203 2.31 -22.70 26.25
N SER A 204 1.30 -21.89 26.59
CA SER A 204 0.08 -22.36 27.27
C SER A 204 -0.71 -23.38 26.45
N ARG A 205 -0.56 -23.35 25.11
CA ARG A 205 -1.25 -24.25 24.18
C ARG A 205 -0.31 -25.36 23.70
N PRO A 206 -0.62 -26.65 23.97
CA PRO A 206 0.27 -27.76 23.61
C PRO A 206 0.47 -27.90 22.09
N GLU A 207 -0.51 -27.49 21.28
CA GLU A 207 -0.41 -27.49 19.82
C GLU A 207 0.57 -26.43 19.30
N VAL A 208 0.57 -25.26 19.94
CA VAL A 208 1.49 -24.16 19.60
C VAL A 208 2.91 -24.55 19.98
N LEU A 209 3.09 -25.15 21.16
CA LEU A 209 4.37 -25.67 21.63
C LEU A 209 4.96 -26.71 20.66
N ALA A 210 4.18 -27.71 20.26
CA ALA A 210 4.63 -28.73 19.29
C ALA A 210 5.01 -28.10 17.94
N SER A 211 4.22 -27.13 17.47
CA SER A 211 4.53 -26.40 16.23
C SER A 211 5.81 -25.55 16.35
N ALA A 212 6.04 -24.89 17.48
CA ALA A 212 7.24 -24.09 17.71
C ALA A 212 8.50 -24.98 17.82
N LEU A 213 8.42 -26.07 18.58
CA LEU A 213 9.51 -27.04 18.70
C LEU A 213 9.88 -27.68 17.36
N SER A 214 8.88 -27.96 16.50
CA SER A 214 9.14 -28.49 15.15
C SER A 214 9.94 -27.53 14.29
N VAL A 215 9.70 -26.22 14.44
CA VAL A 215 10.44 -25.17 13.74
C VAL A 215 11.85 -25.04 14.33
N PHE A 216 12.00 -25.06 15.66
CA PHE A 216 13.31 -25.04 16.32
C PHE A 216 14.17 -26.27 15.96
N MET A 217 13.57 -27.43 15.73
CA MET A 217 14.29 -28.63 15.29
C MET A 217 15.09 -28.40 14.00
N TYR A 218 14.57 -27.58 13.08
CA TYR A 218 15.27 -27.21 11.84
C TYR A 218 16.11 -25.95 11.98
N ILE A 219 15.61 -24.93 12.70
CA ILE A 219 16.30 -23.65 12.83
C ILE A 219 17.58 -23.79 13.68
N CYS A 220 17.57 -24.54 14.78
CA CYS A 220 18.73 -24.68 15.67
C CYS A 220 19.97 -25.29 15.00
N PRO A 221 19.90 -26.43 14.27
CA PRO A 221 21.08 -26.97 13.60
C PRO A 221 21.56 -26.07 12.46
N LEU A 222 20.64 -25.43 11.72
CA LEU A 222 21.00 -24.43 10.72
C LEU A 222 21.69 -23.23 11.37
N TRP A 223 21.19 -22.75 12.50
CA TRP A 223 21.78 -21.65 13.26
C TRP A 223 23.18 -22.00 13.75
N ILE A 224 23.39 -23.20 14.28
CA ILE A 224 24.72 -23.71 14.69
C ILE A 224 25.65 -23.79 13.48
N LEU A 225 25.17 -24.34 12.35
CA LEU A 225 25.94 -24.41 11.10
C LEU A 225 26.34 -23.01 10.60
N PHE A 226 25.43 -22.04 10.65
CA PHE A 226 25.69 -20.66 10.26
C PHE A 226 26.71 -19.99 11.19
N ASN A 227 26.62 -20.19 12.51
CA ASN A 227 27.61 -19.68 13.46
C ASN A 227 28.98 -20.32 13.26
N TRP A 228 29.02 -21.60 12.87
CA TRP A 228 30.26 -22.28 12.54
C TRP A 228 30.88 -21.77 11.23
N LEU A 229 30.07 -21.55 10.19
CA LEU A 229 30.56 -21.13 8.87
C LEU A 229 31.00 -19.66 8.82
N LEU A 230 30.22 -18.75 9.43
CA LEU A 230 30.40 -17.30 9.31
C LEU A 230 31.04 -16.66 10.55
N GLY A 231 31.17 -17.41 11.65
CA GLY A 231 31.55 -16.88 12.96
C GLY A 231 30.47 -15.95 13.56
N PRO A 232 30.63 -15.53 14.84
CA PRO A 232 29.64 -14.68 15.51
C PRO A 232 29.46 -13.32 14.80
N SER A 233 30.55 -12.70 14.36
CA SER A 233 30.53 -11.40 13.66
C SER A 233 29.81 -11.47 12.32
N GLY A 234 30.04 -12.53 11.53
CA GLY A 234 29.36 -12.74 10.25
C GLY A 234 27.87 -13.05 10.42
N VAL A 235 27.49 -13.78 11.47
CA VAL A 235 26.07 -14.03 11.77
C VAL A 235 25.34 -12.75 12.18
N PHE A 236 25.92 -11.91 13.03
CA PHE A 236 25.34 -10.59 13.36
C PHE A 236 25.26 -9.68 12.13
N ALA A 237 26.27 -9.71 11.25
CA ALA A 237 26.22 -9.00 9.98
C ALA A 237 25.01 -9.44 9.14
N LEU A 238 24.86 -10.75 8.93
CA LEU A 238 23.79 -11.33 8.11
C LEU A 238 22.41 -11.07 8.69
N LEU A 239 22.22 -11.25 10.01
CA LEU A 239 20.94 -10.97 10.64
C LEU A 239 20.55 -9.49 10.51
N GLY A 240 21.49 -8.58 10.75
CA GLY A 240 21.20 -7.15 10.64
C GLY A 240 20.97 -6.71 9.19
N THR A 241 21.67 -7.30 8.21
CA THR A 241 21.36 -7.04 6.79
C THR A 241 20.00 -7.58 6.40
N LEU A 242 19.62 -8.78 6.85
CA LEU A 242 18.31 -9.35 6.58
C LEU A 242 17.19 -8.51 7.23
N PHE A 243 17.42 -7.97 8.41
CA PHE A 243 16.49 -7.04 9.07
C PHE A 243 16.34 -5.74 8.29
N LEU A 244 17.45 -5.09 7.90
CA LEU A 244 17.43 -3.85 7.13
C LEU A 244 16.85 -4.04 5.73
N ILE A 245 17.10 -5.18 5.08
CA ILE A 245 16.55 -5.49 3.75
C ILE A 245 15.09 -5.96 3.86
N GLY A 246 14.69 -6.56 4.98
CA GLY A 246 13.35 -7.13 5.18
C GLY A 246 12.20 -6.13 5.03
N SER A 247 12.43 -4.88 5.41
CA SER A 247 11.50 -3.76 5.23
C SER A 247 11.44 -3.24 3.78
N SER A 248 12.43 -3.57 2.94
CA SER A 248 12.56 -3.09 1.57
C SER A 248 11.41 -3.54 0.68
N PRO A 249 10.87 -2.65 -0.19
CA PRO A 249 9.87 -3.03 -1.18
C PRO A 249 10.31 -4.17 -2.09
N TRP A 250 11.58 -4.16 -2.51
CA TRP A 250 12.15 -5.20 -3.38
C TRP A 250 12.17 -6.56 -2.70
N PHE A 251 12.51 -6.61 -1.40
CA PHE A 251 12.47 -7.84 -0.64
C PHE A 251 11.05 -8.39 -0.47
N LYS A 252 10.05 -7.51 -0.31
CA LYS A 252 8.65 -7.93 -0.27
C LYS A 252 8.22 -8.54 -1.61
N VAL A 253 8.62 -7.94 -2.73
CA VAL A 253 8.33 -8.46 -4.07
C VAL A 253 9.01 -9.80 -4.31
N THR A 254 10.28 -9.95 -3.93
CA THR A 254 10.98 -11.24 -4.07
C THR A 254 10.35 -12.31 -3.19
N LEU A 255 9.95 -11.98 -1.96
CA LEU A 255 9.24 -12.91 -1.08
C LEU A 255 7.86 -13.27 -1.63
N MET A 256 7.14 -12.32 -2.23
CA MET A 256 5.88 -12.59 -2.93
C MET A 256 6.08 -13.55 -4.10
N ALA A 257 7.12 -13.34 -4.92
CA ALA A 257 7.47 -14.24 -6.02
C ALA A 257 7.84 -15.64 -5.53
N ILE A 258 8.60 -15.75 -4.44
CA ILE A 258 8.95 -17.03 -3.81
C ILE A 258 7.69 -17.75 -3.30
N ARG A 259 6.79 -17.03 -2.63
CA ARG A 259 5.53 -17.59 -2.11
C ARG A 259 4.55 -18.02 -3.20
N GLN A 260 4.60 -17.40 -4.38
CA GLN A 260 3.78 -17.80 -5.52
C GLN A 260 4.25 -19.12 -6.15
N SER A 261 5.49 -19.55 -5.89
CA SER A 261 5.97 -20.81 -6.42
C SER A 261 5.33 -22.00 -5.67
N PRO A 262 4.59 -22.89 -6.36
CA PRO A 262 3.91 -24.00 -5.70
C PRO A 262 4.94 -24.99 -5.14
N PHE A 263 6.05 -25.21 -5.83
CA PHE A 263 7.10 -26.15 -5.40
C PHE A 263 7.61 -25.83 -3.99
N ILE A 264 8.02 -24.58 -3.75
CA ILE A 264 8.57 -24.17 -2.45
C ILE A 264 7.51 -24.34 -1.35
N MET A 265 6.25 -24.00 -1.65
CA MET A 265 5.17 -24.13 -0.67
C MET A 265 4.90 -25.59 -0.29
N HIS A 266 4.95 -26.52 -1.25
CA HIS A 266 4.79 -27.95 -0.97
C HIS A 266 5.96 -28.51 -0.17
N VAL A 267 7.20 -28.11 -0.47
CA VAL A 267 8.39 -28.50 0.30
C VAL A 267 8.29 -27.98 1.73
N LEU A 268 7.91 -26.71 1.93
CA LEU A 268 7.77 -26.11 3.25
C LEU A 268 6.67 -26.80 4.07
N ALA A 269 5.54 -27.11 3.44
CA ALA A 269 4.44 -27.85 4.08
C ALA A 269 4.84 -29.28 4.46
N ALA A 270 5.61 -29.97 3.61
CA ALA A 270 6.11 -31.30 3.91
C ALA A 270 7.13 -31.29 5.06
N LEU A 271 8.05 -30.33 5.07
CA LEU A 271 9.01 -30.14 6.18
C LEU A 271 8.30 -29.84 7.49
N TRP A 272 7.29 -28.96 7.47
CA TRP A 272 6.49 -28.66 8.65
C TRP A 272 5.75 -29.89 9.18
N ALA A 273 5.07 -30.64 8.30
CA ALA A 273 4.35 -31.86 8.67
C ALA A 273 5.27 -32.94 9.27
N TYR A 274 6.45 -33.13 8.67
CA TYR A 274 7.44 -34.09 9.18
C TYR A 274 8.00 -33.64 10.54
N GLY A 275 8.34 -32.36 10.69
CA GLY A 275 8.83 -31.81 11.95
C GLY A 275 7.83 -32.00 13.10
N VAL A 276 6.55 -31.71 12.87
CA VAL A 276 5.49 -31.90 13.87
C VAL A 276 5.34 -33.38 14.25
N ALA A 277 5.38 -34.29 13.26
CA ALA A 277 5.29 -35.73 13.51
C ALA A 277 6.45 -36.26 14.36
N VAL A 278 7.69 -35.82 14.07
CA VAL A 278 8.88 -36.19 14.83
C VAL A 278 8.80 -35.67 16.26
N VAL A 279 8.43 -34.40 16.46
CA VAL A 279 8.32 -33.81 17.80
C VAL A 279 7.24 -34.51 18.63
N LEU A 280 6.08 -34.80 18.06
CA LEU A 280 5.02 -35.55 18.77
C LEU A 280 5.46 -36.97 19.12
N SER A 281 6.19 -37.64 18.23
CA SER A 281 6.76 -38.98 18.50
C SER A 281 7.79 -38.93 19.63
N LEU A 282 8.67 -37.93 19.66
CA LEU A 282 9.68 -37.77 20.71
C LEU A 282 9.05 -37.36 22.05
N LEU A 283 8.06 -36.47 22.04
CA LEU A 283 7.35 -36.06 23.26
C LEU A 283 6.60 -37.24 23.90
N SER A 284 6.09 -38.16 23.08
CA SER A 284 5.46 -39.41 23.54
C SER A 284 6.45 -40.41 24.14
N LEU A 285 7.74 -40.31 23.80
CA LEU A 285 8.81 -41.17 24.31
C LEU A 285 9.42 -40.64 25.61
N VAL A 286 9.47 -39.31 25.78
CA VAL A 286 10.19 -38.62 26.87
C VAL A 286 9.34 -38.40 28.13
N LEU A 287 8.01 -38.46 28.07
CA LEU A 287 7.14 -38.47 29.26
C LEU A 287 6.67 -39.88 29.63
N PRO A 288 7.38 -40.64 30.50
CA PRO A 288 6.82 -41.82 31.13
C PRO A 288 6.15 -41.40 32.43
N LEU A 289 4.86 -41.03 32.41
CA LEU A 289 4.07 -40.98 33.64
C LEU A 289 2.68 -41.59 33.45
N GLN A 290 2.68 -42.92 33.61
CA GLN A 290 1.65 -43.77 34.18
C GLN A 290 0.44 -43.07 34.84
N GLN A 291 -0.74 -43.18 34.22
CA GLN A 291 -1.97 -43.68 34.87
C GLN A 291 -2.91 -44.31 33.82
N PRO A 292 -3.45 -45.52 34.06
CA PRO A 292 -4.58 -46.04 33.29
C PRO A 292 -5.86 -45.37 33.80
N LEU A 293 -6.32 -44.32 33.11
CA LEU A 293 -7.65 -43.74 33.30
C LEU A 293 -8.66 -44.43 32.37
N PRO A 294 -9.92 -44.58 32.80
CA PRO A 294 -10.85 -45.57 32.29
C PRO A 294 -11.24 -45.27 30.86
N GLN A 295 -11.57 -46.35 30.16
CA GLN A 295 -12.18 -46.43 28.82
C GLN A 295 -13.33 -45.43 28.65
N LYS A 296 -13.03 -44.17 28.32
CA LYS A 296 -13.97 -43.20 27.77
C LYS A 296 -13.38 -42.61 26.49
N GLN A 297 -13.86 -43.17 25.39
CA GLN A 297 -13.86 -42.66 24.01
C GLN A 297 -12.81 -41.58 23.72
N SER A 298 -11.68 -42.03 23.18
CA SER A 298 -10.54 -41.18 22.89
C SER A 298 -10.91 -40.08 21.89
N LYS A 299 -10.63 -38.82 22.29
CA LYS A 299 -10.57 -37.67 21.39
C LYS A 299 -9.51 -37.84 20.28
N PHE A 300 -8.68 -38.88 20.39
CA PHE A 300 -7.73 -39.32 19.36
C PHE A 300 -8.42 -39.83 18.07
N GLY A 301 -9.61 -40.43 18.18
CA GLY A 301 -10.41 -40.78 17.01
C GLY A 301 -10.96 -39.57 16.25
N ARG A 302 -11.20 -38.45 16.96
CA ARG A 302 -11.72 -37.20 16.38
C ARG A 302 -10.63 -36.40 15.67
N ILE A 303 -9.38 -36.44 16.15
CA ILE A 303 -8.23 -35.84 15.48
C ILE A 303 -7.79 -36.72 14.30
N LYS A 304 -7.80 -38.05 14.43
CA LYS A 304 -7.59 -38.95 13.28
C LYS A 304 -8.71 -38.78 12.25
N GLY A 305 -9.97 -38.57 12.66
CA GLY A 305 -11.09 -38.24 11.78
C GLY A 305 -11.02 -36.83 11.18
N TRP A 306 -10.40 -35.86 11.85
CA TRP A 306 -10.18 -34.51 11.33
C TRP A 306 -8.98 -34.44 10.38
N ILE A 307 -7.89 -35.16 10.68
CA ILE A 307 -6.72 -35.30 9.79
C ILE A 307 -7.08 -36.18 8.59
N MET A 308 -7.81 -37.27 8.80
CA MET A 308 -8.34 -38.09 7.71
C MET A 308 -9.43 -37.33 6.97
N GLY A 309 -10.22 -36.49 7.63
CA GLY A 309 -11.16 -35.57 7.00
C GLY A 309 -10.47 -34.45 6.21
N LEU A 310 -9.32 -33.95 6.65
CA LEU A 310 -8.48 -32.98 5.90
C LEU A 310 -7.73 -33.66 4.75
N ALA A 311 -7.26 -34.88 4.95
CA ALA A 311 -6.64 -35.70 3.91
C ALA A 311 -7.68 -36.17 2.89
N GLU A 312 -8.91 -36.45 3.31
CA GLU A 312 -10.05 -36.72 2.45
C GLU A 312 -10.49 -35.45 1.76
N HIS A 313 -10.61 -34.30 2.43
CA HIS A 313 -10.89 -33.02 1.77
C HIS A 313 -9.77 -32.61 0.81
N ALA A 314 -8.51 -32.91 1.11
CA ALA A 314 -7.39 -32.67 0.21
C ALA A 314 -7.35 -33.69 -0.92
N ARG A 315 -7.72 -34.96 -0.69
CA ARG A 315 -7.91 -35.98 -1.73
C ARG A 315 -9.15 -35.71 -2.57
N HIS A 316 -10.18 -35.08 -2.00
CA HIS A 316 -11.44 -34.72 -2.64
C HIS A 316 -11.31 -33.39 -3.38
N LYS A 317 -10.46 -32.46 -2.90
CA LYS A 317 -10.00 -31.29 -3.66
C LYS A 317 -9.00 -31.68 -4.73
N LYS A 318 -8.09 -32.63 -4.46
CA LYS A 318 -7.18 -33.21 -5.45
C LYS A 318 -7.95 -34.05 -6.47
N SER A 319 -8.97 -34.81 -6.09
CA SER A 319 -9.80 -35.58 -7.02
C SER A 319 -10.79 -34.70 -7.76
N LYS A 320 -11.27 -33.61 -7.17
CA LYS A 320 -12.07 -32.57 -7.85
C LYS A 320 -11.22 -31.70 -8.76
N ALA A 321 -9.95 -31.45 -8.41
CA ALA A 321 -8.96 -30.80 -9.27
C ALA A 321 -8.42 -31.75 -10.34
N LEU A 322 -8.28 -33.04 -10.04
CA LEU A 322 -7.98 -34.07 -11.04
C LEU A 322 -9.19 -34.26 -11.95
N GLN A 323 -10.42 -34.31 -11.44
CA GLN A 323 -11.64 -34.32 -12.25
C GLN A 323 -11.81 -33.03 -13.02
N ALA A 324 -11.38 -31.87 -12.50
CA ALA A 324 -11.36 -30.62 -13.25
C ALA A 324 -10.29 -30.63 -14.35
N MET A 325 -9.09 -31.15 -14.07
CA MET A 325 -8.01 -31.36 -15.06
C MET A 325 -8.32 -32.52 -16.01
N GLN A 326 -9.16 -33.47 -15.61
CA GLN A 326 -9.60 -34.61 -16.39
C GLN A 326 -10.85 -34.25 -17.18
N SER A 327 -11.67 -33.29 -16.73
CA SER A 327 -12.67 -32.61 -17.57
C SER A 327 -12.05 -31.59 -18.51
N GLU A 328 -10.90 -30.99 -18.14
CA GLU A 328 -10.11 -30.13 -19.03
C GLU A 328 -9.36 -30.99 -20.07
N ASN A 329 -8.84 -32.16 -19.68
CA ASN A 329 -8.25 -33.15 -20.59
C ASN A 329 -9.29 -34.02 -21.34
N GLU A 330 -10.51 -34.18 -20.85
CA GLU A 330 -11.63 -34.81 -21.58
C GLU A 330 -12.26 -33.80 -22.54
N ASP A 331 -12.36 -32.51 -22.17
CA ASP A 331 -12.67 -31.42 -23.11
C ASP A 331 -11.55 -31.29 -24.18
N ASP A 332 -10.27 -31.49 -23.84
CA ASP A 332 -9.15 -31.44 -24.81
C ASP A 332 -8.97 -32.74 -25.63
N ASN A 333 -9.27 -33.94 -25.08
CA ASN A 333 -9.26 -35.18 -25.86
C ASN A 333 -10.53 -35.36 -26.72
N GLN A 334 -11.62 -34.67 -26.34
CA GLN A 334 -12.81 -34.49 -27.17
C GLN A 334 -12.74 -33.19 -28.02
N ALA A 335 -11.61 -32.46 -27.98
CA ALA A 335 -11.25 -31.40 -28.93
C ALA A 335 -10.50 -31.95 -30.18
N SER A 336 -10.77 -33.20 -30.54
CA SER A 336 -10.55 -33.70 -31.90
C SER A 336 -11.74 -33.38 -32.83
N THR A 337 -12.61 -32.45 -32.43
CA THR A 337 -13.58 -31.78 -33.32
C THR A 337 -13.38 -30.27 -33.23
N CYS A 338 -13.06 -29.66 -34.36
CA CYS A 338 -12.70 -28.25 -34.52
C CYS A 338 -13.74 -27.30 -33.88
N GLY A 339 -13.40 -26.66 -32.76
CA GLY A 339 -14.26 -25.66 -32.10
C GLY A 339 -13.46 -24.44 -31.65
N THR A 340 -13.99 -23.24 -31.87
CA THR A 340 -13.30 -21.98 -31.51
C THR A 340 -13.67 -21.58 -30.08
N ARG A 341 -12.66 -21.32 -29.23
CA ARG A 341 -12.83 -20.77 -27.87
C ARG A 341 -12.49 -19.28 -27.88
N SER A 342 -13.41 -18.44 -27.42
CA SER A 342 -13.22 -17.00 -27.24
C SER A 342 -13.40 -16.62 -25.77
N GLU A 343 -12.53 -15.77 -25.24
CA GLU A 343 -12.55 -15.31 -23.85
C GLU A 343 -12.67 -13.79 -23.80
N MET A 344 -13.65 -13.27 -23.06
CA MET A 344 -13.90 -11.84 -22.88
C MET A 344 -13.95 -11.50 -21.39
N ILE A 345 -13.43 -10.33 -21.02
CA ILE A 345 -13.46 -9.84 -19.63
C ILE A 345 -14.36 -8.61 -19.57
N PHE A 346 -15.35 -8.65 -18.69
CA PHE A 346 -16.29 -7.57 -18.43
C PHE A 346 -16.07 -7.01 -17.04
N GLN A 347 -16.11 -5.69 -16.90
CA GLN A 347 -16.11 -5.01 -15.60
C GLN A 347 -17.54 -4.62 -15.24
N PHE A 348 -18.04 -5.15 -14.12
CA PHE A 348 -19.31 -4.75 -13.53
C PHE A 348 -19.08 -3.55 -12.62
N GLU A 349 -19.96 -2.55 -12.72
CA GLU A 349 -19.98 -1.36 -11.88
C GLU A 349 -21.26 -1.35 -11.05
N VAL A 350 -21.15 -1.21 -9.74
CA VAL A 350 -22.27 -1.17 -8.79
C VAL A 350 -22.11 0.06 -7.91
N TYR A 351 -23.20 0.78 -7.66
CA TYR A 351 -23.20 1.99 -6.84
C TYR A 351 -23.89 1.73 -5.51
N GLU A 352 -23.18 1.99 -4.43
CA GLU A 352 -23.71 2.04 -3.06
C GLU A 352 -24.17 3.48 -2.77
N ASN A 353 -25.44 3.67 -2.47
CA ASN A 353 -26.07 4.97 -2.22
C ASN A 353 -26.49 5.07 -0.76
N GLN A 354 -26.19 6.21 -0.13
CA GLN A 354 -26.57 6.49 1.25
C GLN A 354 -27.06 7.93 1.42
N ARG A 355 -27.90 8.12 2.44
CA ARG A 355 -28.53 9.40 2.78
C ARG A 355 -28.22 9.77 4.22
N TRP A 356 -27.94 11.05 4.46
CA TRP A 356 -27.73 11.58 5.79
C TRP A 356 -29.08 11.89 6.48
N TRP A 357 -29.26 11.37 7.69
CA TRP A 357 -30.42 11.61 8.52
C TRP A 357 -29.99 12.23 9.85
N LEU A 358 -30.73 13.25 10.28
CA LEU A 358 -30.49 13.90 11.58
C LEU A 358 -30.60 12.85 12.70
N GLY A 359 -29.49 12.59 13.40
CA GLY A 359 -29.41 11.64 14.51
C GLY A 359 -29.13 10.17 14.14
N MET A 360 -29.11 9.80 12.85
CA MET A 360 -28.74 8.45 12.39
C MET A 360 -27.53 8.43 11.44
N ASP A 361 -26.95 9.61 11.16
CA ASP A 361 -25.87 9.80 10.20
C ASP A 361 -26.19 9.21 8.81
N TRP A 362 -25.19 8.69 8.11
CA TRP A 362 -25.33 8.12 6.77
C TRP A 362 -25.92 6.72 6.83
N THR A 363 -27.09 6.53 6.22
CA THR A 363 -27.79 5.24 6.19
C THR A 363 -28.23 4.84 4.79
N THR A 364 -28.57 3.57 4.61
CA THR A 364 -29.18 3.03 3.36
C THR A 364 -30.70 3.26 3.31
N ASN A 365 -31.26 3.99 4.28
CA ASN A 365 -32.68 4.33 4.28
C ASN A 365 -32.92 5.51 3.35
N MET A 366 -33.36 5.22 2.13
CA MET A 366 -33.57 6.19 1.06
C MET A 366 -35.00 6.74 1.09
N MET A 367 -35.24 7.92 0.50
CA MET A 367 -36.63 8.38 0.33
C MET A 367 -37.35 7.52 -0.73
N PRO A 368 -38.68 7.31 -0.64
CA PRO A 368 -39.41 6.47 -1.59
C PRO A 368 -39.37 6.94 -3.06
N THR A 369 -39.18 8.25 -3.29
CA THR A 369 -39.05 8.85 -4.62
C THR A 369 -37.61 8.93 -5.11
N GLU A 370 -36.64 8.46 -4.32
CA GLU A 370 -35.24 8.42 -4.67
C GLU A 370 -34.82 7.07 -5.26
N ARG A 371 -33.56 7.03 -5.72
CA ARG A 371 -32.88 5.79 -6.10
C ARG A 371 -32.76 4.83 -4.91
N ALA A 372 -32.65 3.54 -5.19
CA ALA A 372 -32.43 2.52 -4.17
C ALA A 372 -31.02 2.62 -3.54
N ALA A 373 -30.82 1.93 -2.42
CA ALA A 373 -29.51 1.86 -1.73
C ALA A 373 -28.41 1.22 -2.59
N TRP A 374 -28.77 0.35 -3.54
CA TRP A 374 -27.86 -0.25 -4.50
C TRP A 374 -28.39 -0.07 -5.91
N THR A 375 -27.59 0.50 -6.80
CA THR A 375 -27.99 0.77 -8.20
C THR A 375 -26.89 0.47 -9.20
N ASP A 376 -27.27 0.15 -10.43
CA ASP A 376 -26.36 0.16 -11.58
C ASP A 376 -26.13 1.60 -12.09
N LYS A 377 -25.25 1.78 -13.08
CA LYS A 377 -24.94 3.05 -13.76
C LYS A 377 -26.17 3.73 -14.36
N GLN A 378 -27.17 2.96 -14.76
CA GLN A 378 -28.45 3.40 -15.31
C GLN A 378 -29.50 3.71 -14.23
N LEU A 379 -29.12 3.70 -12.94
CA LEU A 379 -29.97 3.94 -11.78
C LEU A 379 -31.07 2.88 -11.54
N VAL A 380 -30.94 1.72 -12.18
CA VAL A 380 -31.81 0.57 -11.92
C VAL A 380 -31.43 -0.05 -10.57
N SER A 381 -32.43 -0.35 -9.74
CA SER A 381 -32.23 -1.00 -8.45
C SER A 381 -31.67 -2.41 -8.65
N ILE A 382 -30.64 -2.74 -7.87
CA ILE A 382 -30.01 -4.06 -7.87
C ILE A 382 -29.86 -4.57 -6.44
N GLU A 383 -29.51 -5.84 -6.32
CA GLU A 383 -29.15 -6.42 -5.03
C GLU A 383 -27.82 -5.87 -4.52
N SER A 384 -27.53 -6.10 -3.23
CA SER A 384 -26.25 -5.71 -2.65
C SER A 384 -25.08 -6.43 -3.31
N LYS A 385 -23.88 -5.84 -3.22
CA LYS A 385 -22.65 -6.44 -3.78
C LYS A 385 -22.39 -7.89 -3.33
N GLU A 386 -22.89 -8.28 -2.16
CA GLU A 386 -22.71 -9.61 -1.58
C GLU A 386 -23.63 -10.65 -2.23
N ASN A 387 -24.84 -10.24 -2.62
CA ASN A 387 -25.84 -11.11 -3.24
C ASN A 387 -25.82 -11.04 -4.78
N PHE A 388 -24.97 -10.20 -5.37
CA PHE A 388 -24.90 -10.04 -6.82
C PHE A 388 -24.41 -11.33 -7.51
N VAL A 389 -25.29 -11.94 -8.33
CA VAL A 389 -25.02 -13.18 -9.08
C VAL A 389 -24.83 -12.89 -10.57
N LEU A 390 -23.87 -13.59 -11.19
CA LEU A 390 -23.64 -13.52 -12.63
C LEU A 390 -24.78 -14.17 -13.42
N PRO A 391 -25.01 -13.77 -14.69
CA PRO A 391 -25.99 -14.42 -15.54
C PRO A 391 -25.74 -15.93 -15.66
N PRO A 392 -26.80 -16.74 -15.77
CA PRO A 392 -26.67 -18.19 -15.93
C PRO A 392 -25.99 -18.53 -17.26
N THR A 393 -25.42 -19.73 -17.32
CA THR A 393 -24.85 -20.29 -18.54
C THR A 393 -25.93 -20.44 -19.60
N ASN A 394 -25.72 -19.83 -20.78
CA ASN A 394 -26.65 -19.93 -21.90
C ASN A 394 -26.06 -20.82 -23.00
N GLU A 395 -26.87 -21.71 -23.55
CA GLU A 395 -26.55 -22.53 -24.72
C GLU A 395 -27.50 -22.15 -25.85
N SER A 396 -26.96 -21.75 -27.00
CA SER A 396 -27.73 -21.50 -28.22
C SER A 396 -27.31 -22.48 -29.30
N VAL A 397 -28.30 -23.08 -29.97
CA VAL A 397 -28.09 -24.01 -31.07
C VAL A 397 -28.62 -23.37 -32.35
N GLU A 398 -27.75 -23.13 -33.32
CA GLU A 398 -28.09 -22.65 -34.65
C GLU A 398 -27.86 -23.77 -35.67
N ILE A 399 -28.83 -24.00 -36.56
CA ILE A 399 -28.70 -24.99 -37.62
C ILE A 399 -28.52 -24.20 -38.93
N ILE A 400 -27.32 -24.25 -39.49
CA ILE A 400 -27.01 -23.61 -40.76
C ILE A 400 -27.41 -24.59 -41.87
N GLN A 401 -28.48 -24.25 -42.59
CA GLN A 401 -28.91 -25.01 -43.76
C GLN A 401 -28.09 -24.59 -44.99
N PRO A 402 -27.63 -25.56 -45.80
CA PRO A 402 -26.83 -25.28 -46.98
C PRO A 402 -27.64 -24.55 -48.06
N THR A 403 -27.05 -23.54 -48.70
CA THR A 403 -27.66 -22.79 -49.81
C THR A 403 -27.57 -23.52 -51.16
N ASP A 404 -26.73 -24.55 -51.27
CA ASP A 404 -26.53 -25.34 -52.50
C ASP A 404 -27.06 -26.77 -52.41
N LYS A 405 -27.44 -27.35 -53.56
CA LYS A 405 -28.06 -28.69 -53.72
C LYS A 405 -27.20 -29.88 -53.20
N ASN A 406 -25.92 -29.65 -52.91
CA ASN A 406 -24.99 -30.66 -52.38
C ASN A 406 -24.41 -30.27 -51.01
N GLY A 407 -24.86 -29.18 -50.40
CA GLY A 407 -24.29 -28.72 -49.14
C GLY A 407 -24.75 -29.59 -47.97
N ARG A 408 -23.90 -29.69 -46.95
CA ARG A 408 -24.18 -30.40 -45.69
C ARG A 408 -24.77 -29.40 -44.69
N SER A 409 -25.67 -29.87 -43.83
CA SER A 409 -26.19 -29.02 -42.75
C SER A 409 -25.24 -29.10 -41.54
N ILE A 410 -24.88 -27.92 -41.02
CA ILE A 410 -23.95 -27.79 -39.89
C ILE A 410 -24.75 -27.29 -38.70
N LYS A 411 -24.72 -28.04 -37.59
CA LYS A 411 -25.25 -27.63 -36.31
C LYS A 411 -24.16 -26.91 -35.53
N VAL A 412 -24.36 -25.63 -35.30
CA VAL A 412 -23.47 -24.79 -34.49
C VAL A 412 -24.06 -24.65 -33.09
N THR A 413 -23.37 -25.18 -32.08
CA THR A 413 -23.75 -25.02 -30.68
C THR A 413 -22.80 -24.04 -30.01
N THR A 414 -23.32 -22.93 -29.48
CA THR A 414 -22.55 -21.90 -28.78
C THR A 414 -22.89 -21.94 -27.29
N ARG A 415 -21.91 -22.28 -26.45
CA ARG A 415 -22.02 -22.29 -24.99
C ARG A 415 -21.29 -21.09 -24.41
N LYS A 416 -21.99 -20.30 -23.59
CA LYS A 416 -21.46 -19.11 -22.90
C LYS A 416 -21.46 -19.31 -21.39
N THR A 417 -20.28 -19.42 -20.78
CA THR A 417 -20.12 -19.60 -19.32
C THR A 417 -19.52 -18.36 -18.67
N TRP A 418 -20.14 -17.91 -17.58
CA TRP A 418 -19.66 -16.78 -16.77
C TRP A 418 -18.87 -17.28 -15.55
N GLY A 419 -17.82 -16.55 -15.16
CA GLY A 419 -17.12 -16.78 -13.92
C GLY A 419 -16.43 -15.51 -13.42
N TRP A 420 -16.31 -15.33 -12.10
CA TRP A 420 -15.58 -14.18 -11.55
C TRP A 420 -14.09 -14.29 -11.87
N ALA A 421 -13.50 -13.19 -12.35
CA ALA A 421 -12.06 -13.08 -12.55
C ALA A 421 -11.36 -12.61 -11.28
N ASP A 422 -12.02 -11.73 -10.52
CA ASP A 422 -11.49 -11.18 -9.27
C ASP A 422 -12.13 -11.82 -8.03
N LEU A 423 -11.33 -11.95 -6.95
CA LEU A 423 -11.74 -12.58 -5.70
C LEU A 423 -12.85 -11.81 -4.98
N ASP A 424 -12.82 -10.48 -5.01
CA ASP A 424 -13.79 -9.61 -4.34
C ASP A 424 -13.99 -8.29 -5.11
N TRP A 425 -15.01 -7.51 -4.72
CA TRP A 425 -15.27 -6.16 -5.21
C TRP A 425 -14.22 -5.17 -4.68
N TRP A 426 -13.80 -4.21 -5.51
CA TRP A 426 -12.97 -3.08 -5.06
C TRP A 426 -13.68 -1.76 -5.26
N VAL A 427 -13.26 -0.76 -4.49
CA VAL A 427 -13.75 0.61 -4.62
C VAL A 427 -12.95 1.32 -5.70
N ASP A 428 -13.64 2.04 -6.57
CA ASP A 428 -12.98 2.81 -7.61
C ASP A 428 -12.50 4.17 -7.09
N MET A 429 -11.17 4.33 -7.02
CA MET A 429 -10.49 5.54 -6.53
C MET A 429 -10.00 6.47 -7.64
N THR A 430 -10.32 6.20 -8.91
CA THR A 430 -9.83 6.99 -10.06
C THR A 430 -10.16 8.49 -9.98
N GLY A 431 -11.24 8.84 -9.28
CA GLY A 431 -11.67 10.22 -9.08
C GLY A 431 -10.95 11.00 -7.96
N GLU A 432 -10.06 10.38 -7.19
CA GLU A 432 -9.35 11.03 -6.07
C GLU A 432 -8.40 12.14 -6.55
N LEU A 433 -7.65 11.88 -7.63
CA LEU A 433 -6.72 12.85 -8.24
C LEU A 433 -7.44 14.12 -8.77
N GLN A 434 -8.71 14.00 -9.11
CA GLN A 434 -9.55 15.10 -9.58
C GLN A 434 -10.35 15.78 -8.45
N GLY A 435 -10.21 15.31 -7.20
CA GLY A 435 -10.97 15.80 -6.05
C GLY A 435 -12.47 15.49 -6.11
N SER A 436 -12.88 14.57 -7.00
CA SER A 436 -14.28 14.18 -7.21
C SER A 436 -14.77 13.15 -6.19
N VAL A 437 -13.84 12.42 -5.55
CA VAL A 437 -14.10 11.33 -4.61
C VAL A 437 -13.23 11.52 -3.35
N ASP A 438 -13.73 11.12 -2.17
CA ASP A 438 -12.96 11.13 -0.92
C ASP A 438 -11.99 9.93 -0.81
N ARG A 439 -11.21 9.89 0.29
CA ARG A 439 -10.25 8.81 0.59
C ARG A 439 -10.88 7.41 0.74
N ASN A 440 -12.20 7.36 0.93
CA ASN A 440 -12.98 6.15 1.14
C ASN A 440 -13.87 5.82 -0.08
N GLY A 441 -13.67 6.51 -1.21
CA GLY A 441 -14.41 6.28 -2.45
C GLY A 441 -15.79 6.93 -2.52
N TRP A 442 -16.14 7.82 -1.58
CA TRP A 442 -17.44 8.49 -1.59
C TRP A 442 -17.43 9.79 -2.39
N GLU A 443 -18.52 9.98 -3.11
CA GLU A 443 -18.91 11.24 -3.73
C GLU A 443 -20.13 11.79 -2.99
N TYR A 444 -20.08 13.06 -2.58
CA TYR A 444 -21.13 13.73 -1.83
C TYR A 444 -21.93 14.65 -2.74
N GLY A 445 -23.25 14.58 -2.66
CA GLY A 445 -24.18 15.37 -3.46
C GLY A 445 -25.26 16.03 -2.61
N ASN A 446 -25.97 16.97 -3.23
CA ASN A 446 -27.14 17.59 -2.63
C ASN A 446 -28.36 16.64 -2.60
N ASN A 447 -29.47 17.08 -2.02
CA ASN A 447 -30.70 16.29 -1.89
C ASN A 447 -31.25 15.72 -3.22
N ALA A 448 -30.89 16.33 -4.37
CA ALA A 448 -31.33 15.89 -5.69
C ALA A 448 -30.28 15.06 -6.43
N TRP A 449 -29.21 14.59 -5.75
CA TRP A 449 -28.09 13.88 -6.35
C TRP A 449 -27.37 14.66 -7.46
N LYS A 450 -27.42 15.99 -7.37
CA LYS A 450 -26.71 16.92 -8.25
C LYS A 450 -25.49 17.48 -7.51
N GLN A 451 -24.52 17.99 -8.28
CA GLN A 451 -23.29 18.58 -7.75
C GLN A 451 -22.50 17.61 -6.87
N MET A 452 -22.10 16.47 -7.45
CA MET A 452 -21.28 15.47 -6.76
C MET A 452 -19.85 15.99 -6.57
N SER A 453 -19.32 15.92 -5.36
CA SER A 453 -17.96 16.35 -5.01
C SER A 453 -17.30 15.40 -4.01
N GLY A 454 -15.96 15.36 -3.98
CA GLY A 454 -15.21 14.48 -3.09
C GLY A 454 -15.11 14.95 -1.64
N LYS A 455 -15.76 16.06 -1.26
CA LYS A 455 -15.74 16.59 0.11
C LYS A 455 -17.17 16.85 0.60
N PRO A 456 -17.51 16.47 1.84
CA PRO A 456 -18.80 16.82 2.42
C PRO A 456 -18.87 18.33 2.64
N GLY A 457 -20.04 18.93 2.34
CA GLY A 457 -20.30 20.36 2.47
C GLY A 457 -21.57 20.62 3.28
N MET A 458 -21.86 21.89 3.59
CA MET A 458 -23.01 22.26 4.42
C MET A 458 -24.37 21.79 3.86
N GLN A 459 -24.47 21.57 2.54
CA GLN A 459 -25.70 21.15 1.86
C GLN A 459 -25.62 19.73 1.25
N THR A 460 -24.68 18.90 1.73
CA THR A 460 -24.57 17.50 1.25
C THR A 460 -25.42 16.58 2.09
N PHE A 461 -26.44 15.99 1.48
CA PHE A 461 -27.39 15.08 2.14
C PHE A 461 -27.33 13.66 1.57
N THR A 462 -26.66 13.47 0.44
CA THR A 462 -26.56 12.19 -0.26
C THR A 462 -25.10 11.87 -0.54
N ARG A 463 -24.74 10.60 -0.53
CA ARG A 463 -23.42 10.14 -0.99
C ARG A 463 -23.55 8.85 -1.80
N ARG A 464 -22.67 8.66 -2.78
CA ARG A 464 -22.51 7.39 -3.50
C ARG A 464 -21.08 6.90 -3.50
N ARG A 465 -20.90 5.59 -3.57
CA ARG A 465 -19.59 4.94 -3.76
C ARG A 465 -19.69 3.94 -4.90
N ARG A 466 -18.71 3.97 -5.81
CA ARG A 466 -18.61 3.03 -6.93
C ARG A 466 -17.77 1.81 -6.56
N TRP A 467 -18.37 0.64 -6.70
CA TRP A 467 -17.76 -0.67 -6.55
C TRP A 467 -17.59 -1.31 -7.93
N CYS A 468 -16.44 -1.91 -8.19
CA CYS A 468 -16.11 -2.56 -9.44
C CYS A 468 -15.70 -4.02 -9.20
N ARG A 469 -16.07 -4.92 -10.13
CA ARG A 469 -15.61 -6.33 -10.14
C ARG A 469 -15.54 -6.89 -11.55
N ARG A 470 -14.45 -7.56 -11.94
CA ARG A 470 -14.38 -8.19 -13.28
C ARG A 470 -14.91 -9.62 -13.27
N ALA A 471 -15.67 -9.94 -14.30
CA ALA A 471 -16.06 -11.29 -14.65
C ALA A 471 -15.50 -11.66 -16.01
N ARG A 472 -15.26 -12.95 -16.19
CA ARG A 472 -14.85 -13.59 -17.43
C ARG A 472 -16.03 -14.31 -18.06
N LEU A 473 -16.22 -14.10 -19.35
CA LEU A 473 -17.12 -14.85 -20.21
C LEU A 473 -16.29 -15.75 -21.13
N VAL A 474 -16.54 -17.05 -21.08
CA VAL A 474 -15.93 -18.02 -21.99
C VAL A 474 -17.00 -18.49 -22.97
N GLU A 475 -16.79 -18.22 -24.25
CA GLU A 475 -17.64 -18.67 -25.34
C GLU A 475 -16.96 -19.85 -26.04
N ARG A 476 -17.66 -20.98 -26.15
CA ARG A 476 -17.22 -22.16 -26.91
C ARG A 476 -18.21 -22.42 -28.03
N ARG A 477 -17.70 -22.48 -29.26
CA ARG A 477 -18.47 -22.80 -30.46
C ARG A 477 -18.12 -24.20 -30.94
N PHE A 478 -19.11 -25.08 -30.99
CA PHE A 478 -19.00 -26.45 -31.50
C PHE A 478 -19.71 -26.54 -32.84
N GLU A 479 -19.07 -27.14 -33.85
CA GLU A 479 -19.66 -27.38 -35.17
C GLU A 479 -19.77 -28.88 -35.39
N GLU A 480 -21.00 -29.36 -35.60
CA GLU A 480 -21.31 -30.77 -35.83
C GLU A 480 -21.98 -30.92 -37.20
N GLU A 481 -21.43 -31.74 -38.09
CA GLU A 481 -22.08 -32.08 -39.36
C GLU A 481 -23.28 -33.01 -39.09
N ILE A 482 -24.48 -32.61 -39.50
CA ILE A 482 -25.66 -33.46 -39.40
C ILE A 482 -25.63 -34.46 -40.57
N HIS A 483 -25.41 -35.74 -40.28
CA HIS A 483 -25.48 -36.81 -41.28
C HIS A 483 -26.89 -37.41 -41.33
N ASP A 484 -27.59 -37.24 -42.46
CA ASP A 484 -28.91 -37.83 -42.66
C ASP A 484 -28.81 -39.37 -42.72
N PRO A 485 -29.53 -40.13 -41.87
CA PRO A 485 -29.37 -41.59 -41.74
C PRO A 485 -29.95 -42.41 -42.90
N LYS A 486 -30.30 -41.80 -44.05
CA LYS A 486 -31.04 -42.47 -45.13
C LYS A 486 -30.18 -43.10 -46.24
N SER A 487 -28.85 -43.03 -46.20
CA SER A 487 -28.00 -43.58 -47.27
C SER A 487 -27.19 -44.84 -46.91
N SER A 488 -27.26 -45.37 -45.68
CA SER A 488 -26.42 -46.51 -45.27
C SER A 488 -27.06 -47.90 -45.42
N THR A 489 -28.29 -47.99 -45.94
CA THR A 489 -29.05 -49.25 -46.03
C THR A 489 -28.98 -49.98 -47.39
N SER A 490 -28.14 -49.55 -48.34
CA SER A 490 -28.05 -50.20 -49.67
C SER A 490 -26.97 -51.28 -49.79
N ASP A 491 -25.96 -51.33 -48.91
CA ASP A 491 -24.73 -52.08 -49.26
C ASP A 491 -24.55 -53.43 -48.55
N ILE A 492 -25.51 -53.86 -47.71
CA ILE A 492 -25.40 -55.14 -46.98
C ILE A 492 -25.90 -56.34 -47.81
N ASN A 493 -26.54 -56.13 -48.97
CA ASN A 493 -27.05 -57.21 -49.82
C ASN A 493 -26.08 -57.73 -50.91
N GLY A 494 -24.85 -57.20 -50.99
CA GLY A 494 -23.90 -57.54 -52.06
C GLY A 494 -23.01 -58.79 -51.83
N LEU A 495 -22.84 -59.24 -50.59
CA LEU A 495 -21.81 -60.26 -50.25
C LEU A 495 -22.33 -61.71 -50.09
N ARG A 496 -23.50 -62.06 -50.66
CA ARG A 496 -24.05 -63.43 -50.61
C ARG A 496 -24.22 -64.12 -51.98
N LYS A 497 -23.52 -63.67 -53.03
CA LYS A 497 -23.45 -64.41 -54.30
C LYS A 497 -22.04 -64.37 -54.88
N ARG A 498 -21.25 -65.38 -54.54
CA ARG A 498 -20.22 -66.00 -55.40
C ARG A 498 -19.84 -67.34 -54.73
N ALA A 499 -20.63 -68.34 -55.09
CA ALA A 499 -20.15 -69.71 -55.22
C ALA A 499 -19.20 -69.80 -56.42
#